data_AF-A0A9X2AMI4-F1
#
_entry.id   AF-A0A9X2AMI4-F1
#
_cell.length_a   1.000
_cell.length_b   1.000
_cell.length_c   1.000
_cell.angle_alpha   90.00
_cell.angle_beta   90.00
_cell.angle_gamma   90.00
#
_symmetry.space_group_name_H-M   'P 1'
#
loop_
_entity.id
_entity.type
_entity.pdbx_description
1 polymer ?
#
loop_
_entity_poly.entity_id
_entity_poly.type
_entity_poly.pdbx_seq_one_letter_code
_entity_poly.pdbx_strand_id
1 'polypeptide(L)'
;MSDLLAGMARLVLRLLLVAMGLVFAASLFVAVAVLACLWFLRALWARLTGRPVTPWVMRVDPRAGWSRFYQAGPRPPSASPAPAGGPVSGRTLQDVTDVEPKEPRG
;
A
#
# COMPACT_ATOMS: atom_id res chain seq x y z
N MET A 1 9.69 63.66 -8.69
CA MET A 1 10.46 62.55 -9.31
C MET A 1 10.49 61.29 -8.46
N SER A 2 10.74 61.39 -7.14
CA SER A 2 10.83 60.25 -6.21
C SER A 2 9.57 59.37 -6.16
N ASP A 3 8.37 59.96 -6.20
CA ASP A 3 7.12 59.19 -6.13
C ASP A 3 6.89 58.31 -7.35
N LEU A 4 7.33 58.78 -8.53
CA LEU A 4 7.33 57.98 -9.76
C LEU A 4 8.32 56.82 -9.64
N LEU A 5 9.54 57.07 -9.13
CA LEU A 5 10.52 56.00 -8.90
C LEU A 5 9.99 54.95 -7.91
N ALA A 6 9.36 55.38 -6.81
CA ALA A 6 8.78 54.47 -5.83
C ALA A 6 7.60 53.67 -6.40
N GLY A 7 6.77 54.30 -7.24
CA GLY A 7 5.69 53.64 -7.98
C GLY A 7 6.22 52.58 -8.94
N MET A 8 7.22 52.92 -9.75
CA MET A 8 7.88 52.00 -10.69
C MET A 8 8.56 50.84 -9.95
N ALA A 9 9.26 51.11 -8.85
CA ALA A 9 9.92 50.06 -8.06
C ALA A 9 8.91 49.05 -7.50
N ARG A 10 7.76 49.50 -6.97
CA ARG A 10 6.69 48.61 -6.51
C ARG A 10 6.08 47.79 -7.64
N LEU A 11 5.88 48.41 -8.81
CA LEU A 11 5.36 47.71 -9.98
C LEU A 11 6.31 46.60 -10.44
N VAL A 12 7.60 46.92 -10.58
CA VAL A 12 8.65 45.96 -10.96
C VAL A 12 8.74 44.84 -9.94
N LEU A 13 8.77 45.16 -8.65
CA LEU A 13 8.77 44.17 -7.59
C LEU A 13 7.55 43.24 -7.71
N ARG A 14 6.35 43.80 -7.87
CA ARG A 14 5.12 43.00 -8.03
C ARG A 14 5.18 42.09 -9.26
N LEU A 15 5.66 42.60 -10.39
CA LEU A 15 5.89 41.82 -11.62
C LEU A 15 6.87 40.67 -11.38
N LEU A 16 7.97 40.93 -10.68
CA LEU A 16 8.95 39.89 -10.32
C LEU A 16 8.34 38.82 -9.42
N LEU A 17 7.57 39.20 -8.39
CA LEU A 17 6.89 38.24 -7.53
C LEU A 17 5.89 37.38 -8.33
N VAL A 18 5.10 37.99 -9.22
CA VAL A 18 4.16 37.27 -10.08
C VAL A 18 4.90 36.33 -11.03
N ALA A 19 6.00 36.79 -11.63
CA ALA A 19 6.82 35.96 -12.50
C ALA A 19 7.43 34.76 -11.75
N MET A 20 7.97 34.97 -10.55
CA MET A 20 8.48 33.86 -9.72
C MET A 20 7.38 32.87 -9.35
N GLY A 21 6.20 33.37 -8.94
CA GLY A 21 5.05 32.53 -8.66
C GLY A 21 4.59 31.73 -9.88
N LEU A 22 4.59 32.34 -11.06
CA LEU A 22 4.23 31.68 -12.31
C LEU A 22 5.24 30.59 -12.69
N VAL A 23 6.53 30.86 -12.56
CA VAL A 23 7.59 29.87 -12.80
C VAL A 23 7.44 28.69 -11.83
N PHE A 24 7.18 28.95 -10.56
CA PHE A 24 6.95 27.90 -9.56
C PHE A 24 5.71 27.06 -9.90
N ALA A 25 4.59 27.71 -10.22
CA ALA A 25 3.36 27.02 -10.60
C ALA A 25 3.55 26.18 -11.88
N ALA A 26 4.23 26.73 -12.89
CA ALA A 26 4.56 26.01 -14.11
C ALA A 26 5.46 24.80 -13.85
N SER A 27 6.46 24.95 -12.99
CA SER A 27 7.34 23.84 -12.58
C SER A 27 6.55 22.73 -11.90
N LEU A 28 5.66 23.07 -10.95
CA LEU A 28 4.81 22.09 -10.28
C LEU A 28 3.85 21.40 -11.26
N PHE A 29 3.27 22.16 -12.19
CA PHE A 29 2.41 21.61 -13.23
C PHE A 29 3.15 20.61 -14.11
N VAL A 30 4.37 20.95 -14.55
CA VAL A 30 5.23 20.04 -15.30
C VAL A 30 5.57 18.79 -14.49
N ALA A 31 5.90 18.94 -13.19
CA ALA A 31 6.18 17.79 -12.33
C ALA A 31 4.99 16.84 -12.20
N VAL A 32 3.78 17.37 -12.00
CA VAL A 32 2.54 16.58 -11.96
C VAL A 32 2.24 15.95 -13.32
N ALA A 33 2.45 16.67 -14.42
CA ALA A 33 2.24 16.15 -15.77
C ALA A 33 3.20 14.99 -16.08
N VAL A 34 4.47 15.09 -15.68
CA VAL A 34 5.46 14.01 -15.80
C VAL A 34 5.03 12.79 -14.97
N LEU A 35 4.64 13.01 -13.70
CA LEU A 35 4.17 11.92 -12.84
C LEU A 35 2.94 11.24 -13.43
N ALA A 36 1.96 12.02 -13.91
CA ALA A 36 0.78 11.51 -14.58
C ALA A 36 1.15 10.73 -15.84
N CYS A 37 2.04 11.24 -16.67
CA CYS A 37 2.50 10.57 -17.89
C CYS A 37 3.20 9.24 -17.57
N LEU A 38 4.05 9.20 -16.55
CA LEU A 38 4.65 7.96 -16.04
C LEU A 38 3.58 6.97 -15.59
N TRP A 39 2.56 7.45 -14.87
CA TRP A 39 1.47 6.62 -14.36
C TRP A 39 0.58 6.08 -15.48
N PHE A 40 0.24 6.91 -16.46
CA PHE A 40 -0.49 6.50 -17.65
C PHE A 40 0.31 5.52 -18.48
N LEU A 41 1.59 5.79 -18.73
CA LEU A 41 2.46 4.87 -19.46
C LEU A 41 2.55 3.52 -18.74
N ARG A 42 2.68 3.54 -17.41
CA ARG A 42 2.68 2.36 -16.53
C ARG A 42 1.35 1.60 -16.57
N ALA A 43 0.21 2.29 -16.60
CA ALA A 43 -1.12 1.71 -16.71
C ALA A 43 -1.40 1.16 -18.13
N LEU A 44 -0.97 1.88 -19.17
CA LEU A 44 -1.05 1.44 -20.56
C LEU A 44 -0.11 0.26 -20.81
N TRP A 45 1.07 0.23 -20.20
CA TRP A 45 1.98 -0.91 -20.28
C TRP A 45 1.31 -2.20 -19.84
N ALA A 46 0.58 -2.18 -18.72
CA ALA A 46 -0.18 -3.33 -18.26
C ALA A 46 -1.22 -3.80 -19.29
N ARG A 47 -1.83 -2.86 -20.02
CA ARG A 47 -2.79 -3.15 -21.09
C ARG A 47 -2.12 -3.64 -22.40
N LEU A 48 -0.99 -3.05 -22.79
CA LEU A 48 -0.28 -3.33 -24.04
C LEU A 48 0.55 -4.61 -23.97
N THR A 49 1.20 -4.90 -22.84
CA THR A 49 2.02 -6.13 -22.70
C THR A 49 1.28 -7.29 -22.06
N GLY A 50 0.06 -7.09 -21.54
CA GLY A 50 -0.72 -8.13 -20.87
C GLY A 50 -0.06 -8.73 -19.62
N ARG A 51 1.14 -8.26 -19.26
CA ARG A 51 1.90 -8.68 -18.10
C ARG A 51 1.62 -7.68 -16.98
N PRO A 52 1.01 -8.12 -15.86
CA PRO A 52 0.76 -7.24 -14.74
C PRO A 52 2.11 -6.76 -14.22
N VAL A 53 2.33 -5.47 -14.29
CA VAL A 53 3.57 -4.89 -13.79
C VAL A 53 3.63 -5.18 -12.29
N THR A 54 4.76 -5.73 -11.84
CA THR A 54 4.96 -6.21 -10.47
C THR A 54 4.47 -5.16 -9.45
N PRO A 55 3.53 -5.52 -8.57
CA PRO A 55 3.11 -4.61 -7.50
C PRO A 55 4.28 -4.43 -6.55
N TRP A 56 4.68 -3.17 -6.32
CA TRP A 56 5.65 -2.78 -5.28
C TRP A 56 5.04 -2.86 -3.87
N VAL A 57 3.84 -3.43 -3.76
CA VAL A 57 3.21 -3.73 -2.50
C VAL A 57 3.76 -5.08 -2.06
N MET A 58 4.62 -5.06 -1.04
CA MET A 58 4.91 -6.24 -0.22
C MET A 58 3.56 -6.91 0.06
N ARG A 59 3.32 -8.11 -0.47
CA ARG A 59 2.09 -8.85 -0.18
C ARG A 59 2.12 -9.21 1.29
N VAL A 60 1.61 -8.32 2.13
CA VAL A 60 1.26 -8.63 3.51
C VAL A 60 0.10 -9.60 3.40
N ASP A 61 0.42 -10.89 3.49
CA ASP A 61 -0.60 -11.93 3.55
C ASP A 61 -1.31 -11.77 4.91
N PRO A 62 -2.56 -11.29 4.95
CA PRO A 62 -3.26 -11.05 6.22
C PRO A 62 -3.40 -12.33 7.04
N ARG A 63 -3.32 -13.51 6.41
CA ARG A 63 -3.33 -14.82 7.08
C ARG A 63 -2.03 -15.16 7.79
N ALA A 64 -0.89 -14.63 7.34
CA ALA A 64 0.41 -14.85 7.98
C ALA A 64 0.52 -14.14 9.34
N GLY A 65 -0.19 -13.01 9.50
CA GLY A 65 -0.25 -12.28 10.77
C GLY A 65 -0.93 -13.09 11.88
N TRP A 66 -2.07 -13.73 11.58
CA TRP A 66 -2.85 -14.48 12.58
C TRP A 66 -2.28 -15.86 12.92
N SER A 67 -1.64 -16.55 11.96
CA SER A 67 -1.03 -17.87 12.25
C SER A 67 0.10 -17.80 13.28
N ARG A 68 0.86 -16.70 13.32
CA ARG A 68 1.91 -16.47 14.32
C ARG A 68 1.36 -16.36 15.76
N PHE A 69 0.19 -15.76 15.95
CA PHE A 69 -0.43 -15.64 17.27
C PHE A 69 -1.06 -16.96 17.74
N TYR A 70 -1.69 -17.72 16.83
CA TYR A 70 -2.21 -19.05 17.15
C TYR A 70 -1.11 -20.06 17.49
N GLN A 71 0.09 -19.93 16.90
CA GLN A 71 1.25 -20.73 17.28
C GLN A 71 1.90 -20.30 18.61
N ALA A 72 1.72 -19.04 19.02
CA ALA A 72 2.28 -18.49 20.27
C ALA A 72 1.32 -18.56 21.46
N GLY A 73 0.11 -19.11 21.28
CA GLY A 73 -0.79 -19.44 22.38
C GLY A 73 -0.12 -20.41 23.37
N PRO A 74 -0.40 -20.32 24.68
CA PRO A 74 0.26 -21.14 25.70
C PRO A 74 0.12 -22.61 25.35
N ARG A 75 1.22 -23.24 24.94
CA ARG A 75 1.26 -24.69 24.78
C ARG A 75 1.04 -25.28 26.19
N PRO A 76 -0.04 -26.05 26.42
CA PRO A 76 -0.24 -26.68 27.72
C PRO A 76 1.00 -27.55 28.03
N PRO A 77 1.49 -27.57 29.28
CA PRO A 77 2.66 -28.36 29.66
C PRO A 77 2.30 -29.84 29.65
N SER A 78 2.28 -30.47 28.48
CA SER A 78 2.23 -31.91 28.35
C SER A 78 3.63 -32.42 28.02
N ALA A 79 4.30 -32.86 29.09
CA ALA A 79 5.34 -33.90 29.18
C ALA A 79 6.37 -34.01 28.03
N SER A 80 7.63 -33.72 28.35
CA SER A 80 8.79 -34.33 27.65
C SER A 80 9.05 -35.75 28.21
N PRO A 81 9.84 -36.64 27.54
CA PRO A 81 10.38 -36.59 26.17
C PRO A 81 10.20 -37.94 25.41
N ALA A 82 10.25 -37.95 24.06
CA ALA A 82 10.43 -39.21 23.29
C ALA A 82 11.14 -38.97 21.94
N PRO A 83 11.95 -39.94 21.45
CA PRO A 83 13.06 -39.70 20.53
C PRO A 83 12.67 -39.58 19.06
N ALA A 84 13.64 -39.09 18.27
CA ALA A 84 13.58 -38.88 16.83
C ALA A 84 13.12 -40.13 16.05
N GLY A 85 12.12 -39.96 15.18
CA GLY A 85 11.80 -40.94 14.14
C GLY A 85 10.39 -40.81 13.56
N GLY A 86 10.30 -40.41 12.29
CA GLY A 86 9.16 -40.71 11.42
C GLY A 86 8.38 -39.50 10.86
N PRO A 87 8.11 -39.44 9.54
CA PRO A 87 7.29 -38.39 8.95
C PRO A 87 5.81 -38.63 9.30
N VAL A 88 5.24 -37.76 10.15
CA VAL A 88 3.79 -37.77 10.45
C VAL A 88 3.08 -36.91 9.40
N SER A 89 2.90 -37.48 8.21
CA SER A 89 1.86 -37.03 7.27
C SER A 89 0.56 -37.79 7.58
N GLY A 90 -0.51 -37.08 7.92
CA GLY A 90 -1.87 -37.55 7.63
C GLY A 90 -2.82 -37.92 8.78
N ARG A 91 -2.91 -37.19 9.91
CA ARG A 91 -3.99 -37.47 10.89
C ARG A 91 -4.56 -36.26 11.65
N THR A 92 -4.96 -35.19 10.96
CA THR A 92 -5.82 -34.16 11.58
C THR A 92 -6.73 -33.45 10.56
N LEU A 93 -7.43 -34.24 9.73
CA LEU A 93 -8.61 -33.79 8.98
C LEU A 93 -9.89 -34.50 9.46
N GLN A 94 -9.85 -35.17 10.61
CA GLN A 94 -10.96 -36.00 11.13
C GLN A 94 -11.41 -35.58 12.53
N ASP A 95 -11.71 -34.31 12.71
CA ASP A 95 -12.67 -33.93 13.75
C ASP A 95 -13.41 -32.64 13.36
N VAL A 96 -14.16 -32.72 12.26
CA VAL A 96 -15.22 -31.75 11.97
C VAL A 96 -16.52 -32.48 12.25
N THR A 97 -17.07 -32.25 13.44
CA THR A 97 -18.41 -32.71 13.79
C THR A 97 -19.40 -31.81 13.05
N ASP A 98 -20.14 -32.39 12.10
CA ASP A 98 -21.22 -31.68 11.42
C ASP A 98 -22.28 -31.24 12.44
N VAL A 99 -22.56 -29.93 12.48
CA VAL A 99 -23.58 -29.36 13.36
C VAL A 99 -24.88 -29.27 12.57
N GLU A 100 -25.87 -30.05 12.98
CA GLU A 100 -27.22 -29.97 12.42
C GLU A 100 -27.86 -28.62 12.80
N PRO A 101 -28.31 -27.81 11.83
CA PRO A 101 -28.92 -26.52 12.12
C PRO A 101 -30.26 -26.72 12.84
N LYS A 102 -30.35 -26.21 14.07
CA LYS A 102 -31.57 -26.24 14.87
C LYS A 102 -32.66 -25.38 14.22
N GLU A 103 -33.78 -25.98 13.86
CA GLU A 103 -34.92 -25.23 13.31
C GLU A 103 -35.43 -24.21 14.35
N PRO A 104 -35.71 -22.97 13.91
CA PRO A 104 -36.24 -21.94 14.79
C PRO A 104 -37.67 -22.31 15.20
N ARG A 105 -37.90 -22.50 16.50
CA ARG A 105 -39.27 -22.55 17.04
C ARG A 105 -39.94 -21.21 16.74
N GLY A 106 -41.02 -21.27 15.97
CA GLY A 106 -42.01 -20.19 15.89
C GLY A 106 -42.73 -19.96 17.20
#